data_AF-A0A966PRT9-F1
#
_entry.id   AF-A0A966PRT9-F1
#
_cell.length_a   1.000
_cell.length_b   1.000
_cell.length_c   1.000
_cell.angle_alpha   90.00
_cell.angle_beta   90.00
_cell.angle_gamma   90.00
#
_symmetry.space_group_name_H-M   'P 1'
#
loop_
_entity.id
_entity.type
_entity.pdbx_description
1 polymer ?
#
loop_
_entity_poly.entity_id
_entity_poly.type
_entity_poly.pdbx_seq_one_letter_code
_entity_poly.pdbx_strand_id
1 'polypeptide(L)'
;MKSSLFASFTLCLGATVLQAETKVIQAFEGDGFDSWQTTGTGFGLAPVAGKVDGVNGEFRNYGGNALVTSGHRGDAATGTLTSPELKLTHPYLGFLVAGGNHPGKTAVQLVIAGKVVRESTGANDLTLRETVWDVAEFKGK
;
A
#
# COMPACT_ATOMS: atom_id res chain seq x y z
N MET A 1 -6.15 15.22 72.07
CA MET A 1 -5.79 14.07 71.22
C MET A 1 -5.80 14.54 69.78
N LYS A 2 -4.67 14.42 69.06
CA LYS A 2 -4.46 14.97 67.72
C LYS A 2 -4.89 13.91 66.68
N SER A 3 -5.83 14.25 65.80
CA SER A 3 -6.27 13.40 64.69
C SER A 3 -5.55 13.85 63.42
N SER A 4 -4.67 13.00 62.89
CA SER A 4 -4.01 13.22 61.60
C SER A 4 -4.81 12.52 60.50
N LEU A 5 -5.27 13.29 59.51
CA LEU A 5 -5.93 12.78 58.31
C LEU A 5 -4.87 12.57 57.23
N PHE A 6 -4.67 11.33 56.77
CA PHE A 6 -3.84 11.03 55.61
C PHE A 6 -4.71 10.97 54.35
N ALA A 7 -4.47 11.89 53.42
CA ALA A 7 -5.04 11.82 52.07
C ALA A 7 -4.08 11.04 51.17
N SER A 8 -4.51 9.86 50.73
CA SER A 8 -3.78 9.09 49.73
C SER A 8 -4.17 9.57 48.34
N PHE A 9 -3.23 10.16 47.61
CA PHE A 9 -3.43 10.59 46.22
C PHE A 9 -2.87 9.51 45.30
N THR A 10 -3.76 8.72 44.68
CA THR A 10 -3.36 7.72 43.69
C THR A 10 -3.17 8.41 42.35
N LEU A 11 -1.92 8.49 41.89
CA LEU A 11 -1.57 8.96 40.56
C LEU A 11 -1.78 7.81 39.55
N CYS A 12 -2.89 7.84 38.82
CA CYS A 12 -3.07 6.99 37.64
C CYS A 12 -2.24 7.57 36.48
N LEU A 13 -1.06 7.00 36.22
CA LEU A 13 -0.33 7.23 34.97
C LEU A 13 -1.07 6.48 33.85
N GLY A 14 -1.93 7.18 33.11
CA GLY A 14 -2.46 6.67 31.85
C GLY A 14 -1.33 6.66 30.82
N ALA A 15 -0.87 5.46 30.41
CA ALA A 15 0.03 5.35 29.27
C ALA A 15 -0.73 5.78 28.01
N THR A 16 -0.44 6.98 27.51
CA THR A 16 -0.90 7.40 26.18
C THR A 16 -0.17 6.56 25.14
N VAL A 17 -0.89 5.62 24.54
CA VAL A 17 -0.43 4.94 23.33
C VAL A 17 -0.44 5.99 22.22
N LEU A 18 0.75 6.39 21.74
CA LEU A 18 0.87 7.16 20.51
C LEU A 18 0.42 6.27 19.35
N GLN A 19 -0.84 6.42 18.92
CA GLN A 19 -1.27 5.81 17.67
C GLN A 19 -0.69 6.62 16.52
N ALA A 20 0.06 5.95 15.63
CA ALA A 20 0.41 6.54 14.35
C ALA A 20 -0.87 6.62 13.50
N GLU A 21 -1.26 7.83 13.11
CA GLU A 21 -2.33 8.02 12.14
C GLU A 21 -1.96 7.29 10.85
N THR A 22 -2.87 6.44 10.37
CA THR A 22 -2.73 5.74 9.10
C THR A 22 -3.81 6.24 8.16
N LYS A 23 -3.37 6.76 7.00
CA LYS A 23 -4.28 7.17 5.92
C LYS A 23 -4.22 6.14 4.79
N VAL A 24 -5.35 5.52 4.50
CA VAL A 24 -5.48 4.64 3.33
C VAL A 24 -5.51 5.49 2.06
N ILE A 25 -4.63 5.17 1.11
CA ILE A 25 -4.59 5.80 -0.22
C ILE A 25 -5.54 5.06 -1.17
N GLN A 26 -5.42 3.74 -1.24
CA GLN A 26 -6.27 2.86 -2.05
C GLN A 26 -6.25 1.45 -1.46
N ALA A 27 -7.42 0.86 -1.25
CA ALA A 27 -7.61 -0.50 -0.76
C ALA A 27 -7.70 -1.53 -1.89
N PHE A 28 -8.07 -1.10 -3.11
CA PHE A 28 -8.36 -1.97 -4.27
C PHE A 28 -9.44 -2.99 -3.96
N GLU A 29 -10.60 -2.50 -3.54
CA GLU A 29 -11.82 -3.27 -3.30
C GLU A 29 -12.96 -2.70 -4.17
N GLY A 30 -13.98 -3.50 -4.46
CA GLY A 30 -15.14 -3.07 -5.24
C GLY A 30 -15.09 -3.42 -6.73
N ASP A 31 -15.83 -2.67 -7.54
CA ASP A 31 -16.11 -2.95 -8.96
C ASP A 31 -15.28 -2.10 -9.94
N GLY A 32 -14.27 -1.37 -9.45
CA GLY A 32 -13.40 -0.53 -10.27
C GLY A 32 -12.14 -0.05 -9.52
N PHE A 33 -11.39 0.85 -10.15
CA PHE A 33 -10.19 1.47 -9.56
C PHE A 33 -10.40 2.92 -9.12
N ASP A 34 -11.66 3.31 -8.88
CA ASP A 34 -12.06 4.68 -8.61
C ASP A 34 -11.50 5.66 -9.65
N SER A 35 -10.72 6.65 -9.20
CA SER A 35 -10.11 7.68 -10.05
C SER A 35 -8.76 7.26 -10.66
N TRP A 36 -8.25 6.07 -10.37
CA TRP A 36 -6.99 5.60 -10.94
C TRP A 36 -7.14 5.31 -12.44
N GLN A 37 -6.13 5.66 -13.21
CA GLN A 37 -6.16 5.58 -14.66
C GLN A 37 -5.30 4.43 -15.17
N THR A 38 -5.89 3.59 -16.01
CA THR A 38 -5.19 2.48 -16.66
C THR A 38 -4.67 2.87 -18.04
N THR A 39 -3.51 2.34 -18.41
CA THR A 39 -3.05 2.30 -19.80
C THR A 39 -2.75 0.87 -20.22
N GLY A 40 -2.68 0.62 -21.53
CA GLY A 40 -2.28 -0.67 -22.06
C GLY A 40 -3.29 -1.78 -21.76
N THR A 41 -2.79 -3.00 -21.52
CA THR A 41 -3.58 -4.23 -21.43
C THR A 41 -3.25 -5.11 -20.23
N GLY A 42 -2.32 -4.68 -19.36
CA GLY A 42 -1.93 -5.44 -18.17
C GLY A 42 -3.01 -5.50 -17.09
N PHE A 43 -3.74 -4.40 -16.91
CA PHE A 43 -4.78 -4.28 -15.87
C PHE A 43 -6.16 -4.60 -16.43
N GLY A 44 -7.02 -5.17 -15.58
CA GLY A 44 -8.43 -5.40 -15.86
C GLY A 44 -9.27 -4.14 -15.66
N LEU A 45 -10.57 -4.32 -15.40
CA LEU A 45 -11.50 -3.22 -15.12
C LEU A 45 -11.71 -2.98 -13.62
N ALA A 46 -11.38 -3.96 -12.79
CA ALA A 46 -11.59 -3.96 -11.34
C ALA A 46 -10.55 -4.84 -10.63
N PRO A 47 -10.39 -4.68 -9.31
CA PRO A 47 -9.64 -5.62 -8.47
C PRO A 47 -10.18 -7.05 -8.56
N VAL A 48 -9.34 -8.03 -8.24
CA VAL A 48 -9.60 -9.46 -8.39
C VAL A 48 -9.44 -10.21 -7.08
N ALA A 49 -10.27 -11.23 -6.86
CA ALA A 49 -10.17 -12.12 -5.72
C ALA A 49 -9.09 -13.20 -5.95
N GLY A 50 -7.83 -12.80 -5.97
CA GLY A 50 -6.68 -13.72 -5.96
C GLY A 50 -6.31 -14.40 -7.29
N LYS A 51 -7.22 -14.52 -8.26
CA LYS A 51 -6.98 -15.25 -9.53
C LYS A 51 -7.29 -14.42 -10.77
N VAL A 52 -6.47 -14.61 -11.81
CA VAL A 52 -6.68 -14.11 -13.18
C VAL A 52 -6.13 -15.12 -14.19
N ASP A 53 -6.74 -15.19 -15.37
CA ASP A 53 -6.37 -16.18 -16.40
C ASP A 53 -4.91 -16.06 -16.88
N GLY A 54 -4.37 -14.84 -16.92
CA GLY A 54 -3.00 -14.59 -17.37
C GLY A 54 -1.91 -14.97 -16.38
N VAL A 55 -2.25 -15.49 -15.19
CA VAL A 55 -1.30 -15.87 -14.14
C VAL A 55 -1.49 -17.34 -13.77
N ASN A 56 -0.43 -18.12 -13.86
CA ASN A 56 -0.43 -19.51 -13.39
C ASN A 56 -0.35 -19.56 -11.85
N GLY A 57 -1.50 -19.56 -11.20
CA GLY A 57 -1.61 -19.72 -9.75
C GLY A 57 -2.59 -18.73 -9.12
N GLU A 58 -2.41 -18.49 -7.83
CA GLU A 58 -3.27 -17.61 -7.02
C GLU A 58 -2.41 -16.72 -6.14
N PHE A 59 -2.75 -15.42 -6.14
CA PHE A 59 -2.18 -14.43 -5.24
C PHE A 59 -2.61 -14.70 -3.80
N ARG A 60 -1.70 -14.49 -2.84
CA ARG A 60 -1.93 -14.76 -1.42
C ARG A 60 -1.43 -13.60 -0.57
N ASN A 61 -1.96 -13.49 0.65
CA ASN A 61 -1.53 -12.51 1.65
C ASN A 61 -1.82 -11.04 1.26
N TYR A 62 -2.88 -10.79 0.49
CA TYR A 62 -3.42 -9.44 0.29
C TYR A 62 -4.33 -9.05 1.47
N GLY A 63 -4.43 -7.75 1.75
CA GLY A 63 -5.00 -7.22 3.01
C GLY A 63 -6.52 -7.24 3.14
N GLY A 64 -7.25 -7.69 2.11
CA GLY A 64 -8.71 -7.67 2.05
C GLY A 64 -9.27 -8.83 1.24
N ASN A 65 -10.32 -8.58 0.46
CA ASN A 65 -10.98 -9.58 -0.38
C ASN A 65 -10.50 -9.55 -1.83
N ALA A 66 -9.84 -8.46 -2.23
CA ALA A 66 -9.32 -8.31 -3.57
C ALA A 66 -7.93 -7.66 -3.60
N LEU A 67 -7.32 -7.69 -4.79
CA LEU A 67 -6.09 -6.98 -5.10
C LEU A 67 -6.14 -6.46 -6.54
N VAL A 68 -5.28 -5.50 -6.86
CA VAL A 68 -5.01 -5.12 -8.25
C VAL A 68 -3.82 -5.91 -8.81
N THR A 69 -3.88 -6.28 -10.08
CA THR A 69 -2.81 -7.01 -10.76
C THR A 69 -2.64 -6.56 -12.20
N SER A 70 -1.40 -6.51 -12.68
CA SER A 70 -1.06 -6.28 -14.09
C SER A 70 -0.97 -7.58 -14.90
N GLY A 71 -1.37 -8.71 -14.31
CA GLY A 71 -1.24 -10.05 -14.88
C GLY A 71 -2.42 -10.52 -15.73
N HIS A 72 -3.38 -9.66 -16.09
CA HIS A 72 -4.62 -10.11 -16.74
C HIS A 72 -4.40 -10.81 -18.09
N ARG A 73 -3.36 -10.43 -18.83
CA ARG A 73 -3.03 -11.00 -20.15
C ARG A 73 -1.62 -11.60 -20.21
N GLY A 74 -1.09 -12.00 -19.05
CA GLY A 74 0.22 -12.64 -18.91
C GLY A 74 1.40 -11.73 -19.29
N ASP A 75 2.57 -12.33 -19.48
CA ASP A 75 3.86 -11.64 -19.57
C ASP A 75 4.00 -10.66 -20.76
N ALA A 76 3.19 -10.84 -21.81
CA ALA A 76 3.19 -9.94 -22.96
C ALA A 76 2.44 -8.63 -22.70
N ALA A 77 1.61 -8.59 -21.65
CA ALA A 77 0.80 -7.43 -21.33
C ALA A 77 1.65 -6.31 -20.73
N THR A 78 1.40 -5.07 -21.16
CA THR A 78 2.07 -3.88 -20.66
C THR A 78 1.04 -2.81 -20.30
N GLY A 79 1.47 -1.80 -19.54
CA GLY A 79 0.62 -0.69 -19.15
C GLY A 79 0.90 -0.23 -17.71
N THR A 80 0.14 0.77 -17.29
CA THR A 80 0.22 1.36 -15.94
C THR A 80 -1.16 1.42 -15.33
N LEU A 81 -1.20 1.43 -14.00
CA LEU A 81 -2.34 1.90 -13.22
C LEU A 81 -1.83 3.06 -12.36
N THR A 82 -2.30 4.26 -12.65
CA THR A 82 -1.74 5.51 -12.12
C THR A 82 -2.77 6.20 -11.23
N SER A 83 -2.38 6.53 -10.00
CA SER A 83 -3.25 7.25 -9.07
C SER A 83 -3.50 8.69 -9.55
N PRO A 84 -4.54 9.36 -9.04
CA PRO A 84 -4.56 10.81 -9.00
C PRO A 84 -3.32 11.37 -8.29
N GLU A 85 -3.04 12.65 -8.51
CA GLU A 85 -2.05 13.36 -7.71
C GLU A 85 -2.47 13.34 -6.23
N LEU A 86 -1.50 13.07 -5.36
CA LEU A 86 -1.72 13.02 -3.93
C LEU A 86 -0.56 13.67 -3.19
N LYS A 87 -0.90 14.39 -2.12
CA LYS A 87 0.09 15.05 -1.27
C LYS A 87 0.62 14.07 -0.23
N LEU A 88 1.94 13.92 -0.17
CA LEU A 88 2.61 13.11 0.85
C LEU A 88 2.58 13.83 2.19
N THR A 89 1.73 13.38 3.10
CA THR A 89 1.51 14.01 4.41
C THR A 89 2.18 13.26 5.56
N HIS A 90 2.50 11.99 5.34
CA HIS A 90 3.08 11.07 6.31
C HIS A 90 4.51 10.71 5.91
N PRO A 91 5.39 10.39 6.88
CA PRO A 91 6.78 10.05 6.59
C PRO A 91 6.96 8.65 5.99
N TYR A 92 5.93 7.80 6.02
CA TYR A 92 5.99 6.45 5.52
C TYR A 92 4.87 6.16 4.54
N LEU A 93 5.19 5.40 3.49
CA LEU A 93 4.23 4.86 2.53
C LEU A 93 4.38 3.34 2.53
N GLY A 94 3.34 2.65 3.00
CA GLY A 94 3.30 1.19 3.07
C GLY A 94 2.35 0.59 2.02
N PHE A 95 2.73 -0.55 1.45
CA PHE A 95 1.89 -1.33 0.52
C PHE A 95 2.31 -2.80 0.51
N LEU A 96 1.48 -3.63 -0.11
CA LEU A 96 1.71 -5.06 -0.33
C LEU A 96 2.05 -5.30 -1.81
N VAL A 97 3.12 -6.06 -2.10
CA VAL A 97 3.54 -6.34 -3.48
C VAL A 97 3.96 -7.81 -3.67
N ALA A 98 3.61 -8.37 -4.82
CA ALA A 98 4.00 -9.68 -5.33
C ALA A 98 4.35 -9.57 -6.82
N GLY A 99 4.62 -10.69 -7.48
CA GLY A 99 4.86 -10.77 -8.93
C GLY A 99 6.35 -10.74 -9.29
N GLY A 100 6.64 -10.32 -10.52
CA GLY A 100 7.99 -10.36 -11.08
C GLY A 100 8.99 -9.45 -10.39
N ASN A 101 10.22 -9.94 -10.25
CA ASN A 101 11.39 -9.15 -9.85
C ASN A 101 12.05 -8.56 -11.10
N HIS A 102 11.43 -7.53 -11.67
CA HIS A 102 11.89 -6.91 -12.92
C HIS A 102 12.05 -5.39 -12.75
N PRO A 103 13.14 -4.92 -12.11
CA PRO A 103 13.39 -3.50 -11.88
C PRO A 103 13.30 -2.69 -13.18
N GLY A 104 12.68 -1.51 -13.10
CA GLY A 104 12.40 -0.63 -14.24
C GLY A 104 11.41 -1.16 -15.28
N LYS A 105 10.78 -2.32 -15.05
CA LYS A 105 9.79 -2.91 -15.99
C LYS A 105 8.47 -3.25 -15.31
N THR A 106 8.52 -3.95 -14.19
CA THR A 106 7.33 -4.41 -13.44
C THR A 106 7.51 -4.04 -11.98
N ALA A 107 6.98 -2.89 -11.59
CA ALA A 107 7.22 -2.32 -10.28
C ALA A 107 6.09 -1.41 -9.81
N VAL A 108 6.00 -1.25 -8.49
CA VAL A 108 5.33 -0.10 -7.87
C VAL A 108 6.33 1.05 -7.82
N GLN A 109 5.92 2.23 -8.27
CA GLN A 109 6.79 3.42 -8.34
C GLN A 109 6.14 4.61 -7.66
N LEU A 110 6.94 5.38 -6.91
CA LEU A 110 6.57 6.73 -6.47
C LEU A 110 7.16 7.73 -7.46
N VAL A 111 6.29 8.56 -8.05
CA VAL A 111 6.67 9.58 -9.03
C VAL A 111 6.42 10.96 -8.45
N ILE A 112 7.45 11.82 -8.45
CA ILE A 112 7.36 13.23 -8.03
C ILE A 112 7.90 14.09 -9.16
N ALA A 113 7.11 15.06 -9.61
CA ALA A 113 7.46 15.96 -10.73
C ALA A 113 7.96 15.19 -11.97
N GLY A 114 7.29 14.08 -12.31
CA GLY A 114 7.63 13.23 -13.46
C GLY A 114 8.84 12.33 -13.29
N LYS A 115 9.51 12.32 -12.13
CA LYS A 115 10.65 11.45 -11.85
C LYS A 115 10.29 10.34 -10.86
N VAL A 116 10.70 9.11 -11.16
CA VAL A 116 10.64 7.99 -10.22
C VAL A 116 11.65 8.24 -9.09
N VAL A 117 11.17 8.34 -7.85
CA VAL A 117 11.99 8.60 -6.65
C VAL A 117 12.05 7.40 -5.68
N ARG A 118 11.14 6.43 -5.84
CA ARG A 118 11.16 5.12 -5.19
C ARG A 118 10.62 4.07 -6.15
N GLU A 119 11.12 2.84 -6.02
CA GLU A 119 10.67 1.69 -6.79
C GLU A 119 10.73 0.42 -5.92
N SER A 120 9.78 -0.50 -6.11
CA SER A 120 9.83 -1.84 -5.52
C SER A 120 9.18 -2.86 -6.46
N THR A 121 9.77 -4.03 -6.51
CA THR A 121 9.34 -5.15 -7.36
C THR A 121 8.77 -6.29 -6.52
N GLY A 122 8.18 -7.29 -7.18
CA GLY A 122 7.84 -8.56 -6.54
C GLY A 122 9.06 -9.46 -6.36
N ALA A 123 8.85 -10.64 -5.77
CA ALA A 123 9.90 -11.62 -5.46
C ALA A 123 9.92 -12.83 -6.42
N ASN A 124 9.36 -12.70 -7.64
CA ASN A 124 9.09 -13.79 -8.58
C ASN A 124 8.13 -14.87 -8.02
N ASP A 125 7.14 -14.45 -7.25
CA ASP A 125 6.09 -15.33 -6.75
C ASP A 125 4.76 -14.58 -6.56
N LEU A 126 3.72 -15.28 -6.13
CA LEU A 126 2.37 -14.74 -5.95
C LEU A 126 2.04 -14.40 -4.49
N THR A 127 3.03 -14.36 -3.59
CA THR A 127 2.81 -14.01 -2.18
C THR A 127 3.09 -12.54 -1.96
N LEU A 128 2.06 -11.77 -1.61
CA LEU A 128 2.22 -10.35 -1.33
C LEU A 128 3.01 -10.15 -0.04
N ARG A 129 3.97 -9.24 -0.07
CA ARG A 129 4.83 -8.88 1.06
C ARG A 129 4.74 -7.39 1.32
N GLU A 130 4.78 -7.05 2.60
CA GLU A 130 4.83 -5.67 3.04
C GLU A 130 6.11 -5.00 2.54
N THR A 131 5.94 -3.82 1.98
CA THR A 131 6.99 -2.88 1.62
C THR A 131 6.65 -1.54 2.23
N VAL A 132 7.62 -0.95 2.93
CA VAL A 132 7.49 0.39 3.51
C VAL A 132 8.61 1.25 2.98
N TRP A 133 8.25 2.40 2.40
CA TRP A 133 9.19 3.44 2.03
C TRP A 133 9.20 4.53 3.09
N ASP A 134 10.39 4.91 3.56
CA ASP A 134 10.60 6.22 4.15
C ASP A 134 10.55 7.26 3.02
N VAL A 135 9.65 8.22 3.16
CA VAL A 135 9.36 9.31 2.23
C VAL A 135 9.33 10.65 2.96
N ALA A 136 9.90 10.73 4.17
CA ALA A 136 9.89 11.92 4.99
C ALA A 136 10.50 13.13 4.26
N GLU A 137 11.50 12.92 3.40
CA GLU A 137 12.12 14.00 2.61
C GLU A 137 11.20 14.59 1.54
N PHE A 138 10.12 13.89 1.19
CA PHE A 138 9.12 14.33 0.22
C PHE A 138 7.85 14.88 0.88
N LYS A 139 7.84 15.07 2.19
CA LYS A 139 6.66 15.58 2.90
C LYS A 139 6.21 16.91 2.32
N GLY A 140 4.93 16.97 1.97
CA GLY A 140 4.27 18.14 1.40
C GLY A 140 4.40 18.26 -0.13
N LYS A 141 5.17 17.38 -0.77
CA LYS A 141 5.15 17.19 -2.22
C LYS A 141 3.90 16.43 -2.66
#